data_AF-N1PE34-F1
#
_entry.id   AF-N1PE34-F1
#
_cell.length_a   1.000
_cell.length_b   1.000
_cell.length_c   1.000
_cell.angle_alpha   90.00
_cell.angle_beta   90.00
_cell.angle_gamma   90.00
#
_symmetry.space_group_name_H-M   'P 1'
#
loop_
_entity.id
_entity.type
_entity.pdbx_description
1 polymer ?
#
loop_
_entity_poly.entity_id
_entity_poly.type
_entity_poly.pdbx_seq_one_letter_code
_entity_poly.pdbx_strand_id
1 'polypeptide(L)'
;MTYKIPAHLQLHIIIDQDQLSQLPPRLQYSEAKGSVAIEVPIGITLPDLETTHLVEPPKYSIMGSLGLTRFRTALAFEILGNFSSIPSLLFYPDIALHIILKHPSLITPATRALTRIFGGVVAGLTIPLILSWPNPKPGNAGDEQRGFRKAAYLVQGTGEVFLGALFVWMWMSGKDHGVKEGVLLAGAANMGLLLGLRWVFLVWKPHLVEHVKEGEAKAKTQ
;
A
#
# COMPACT_ATOMS: atom_id res chain seq x y z
N MET A 1 -39.87 19.89 -10.95
CA MET A 1 -38.83 20.08 -11.99
C MET A 1 -38.82 18.80 -12.83
N THR A 2 -39.24 18.86 -14.10
CA THR A 2 -39.50 17.67 -14.92
C THR A 2 -38.32 17.46 -15.88
N TYR A 3 -37.52 16.41 -15.67
CA TYR A 3 -36.41 16.09 -16.56
C TYR A 3 -36.90 15.19 -17.71
N LYS A 4 -36.78 15.67 -18.96
CA LYS A 4 -36.98 14.84 -20.15
C LYS A 4 -35.71 14.03 -20.40
N ILE A 5 -35.79 12.71 -20.22
CA ILE A 5 -34.71 11.79 -20.59
C ILE A 5 -34.75 11.58 -22.12
N PRO A 6 -33.62 11.64 -22.83
CA PRO A 6 -33.56 11.40 -24.28
C PRO A 6 -33.99 9.96 -24.64
N ALA A 7 -34.74 9.79 -25.73
CA ALA A 7 -35.35 8.53 -26.16
C ALA A 7 -34.36 7.40 -26.54
N HIS A 8 -33.05 7.62 -26.44
CA HIS A 8 -32.00 6.65 -26.76
C HIS A 8 -31.21 6.18 -25.54
N LEU A 9 -31.57 6.61 -24.32
CA LEU A 9 -30.89 6.14 -23.11
C LEU A 9 -31.47 4.79 -22.68
N GLN A 10 -30.71 3.71 -22.87
CA GLN A 10 -31.01 2.41 -22.27
C GLN A 10 -30.49 2.39 -20.83
N LEU A 11 -31.41 2.30 -19.87
CA LEU A 11 -31.08 2.20 -18.45
C LEU A 11 -30.90 0.73 -18.09
N HIS A 12 -29.67 0.29 -17.92
CA HIS A 12 -29.37 -1.05 -17.41
C HIS A 12 -29.46 -1.05 -15.88
N ILE A 13 -30.57 -1.58 -15.35
CA ILE A 13 -30.72 -1.84 -13.92
C ILE A 13 -30.33 -3.30 -13.67
N ILE A 14 -29.34 -3.53 -12.80
CA ILE A 14 -28.96 -4.86 -12.33
C ILE A 14 -29.69 -5.08 -11.01
N ILE A 15 -30.48 -6.15 -10.93
CA ILE A 15 -31.26 -6.51 -9.74
C ILE A 15 -30.89 -7.93 -9.35
N ASP A 16 -30.76 -8.20 -8.05
CA ASP A 16 -30.51 -9.54 -7.53
C ASP A 16 -31.71 -10.47 -7.79
N GLN A 17 -31.42 -11.77 -7.97
CA GLN A 17 -32.37 -12.77 -8.45
C GLN A 17 -33.53 -13.04 -7.48
N ASP A 18 -33.31 -12.83 -6.19
CA ASP A 18 -34.32 -12.96 -5.13
C ASP A 18 -35.38 -11.84 -5.19
N GLN A 19 -34.99 -10.65 -5.65
CA GLN A 19 -35.88 -9.51 -5.84
C GLN A 19 -36.72 -9.60 -7.13
N LEU A 20 -36.36 -10.51 -8.04
CA LEU A 20 -37.05 -10.68 -9.33
C LEU A 20 -38.53 -11.05 -9.17
N SER A 21 -38.85 -11.79 -8.10
CA SER A 21 -40.21 -12.25 -7.77
C SER A 21 -41.15 -11.12 -7.33
N GLN A 22 -40.60 -9.96 -6.97
CA GLN A 22 -41.37 -8.79 -6.50
C GLN A 22 -41.71 -7.81 -7.63
N LEU A 23 -41.19 -8.05 -8.85
CA LEU A 23 -41.43 -7.17 -9.98
C LEU A 23 -42.84 -7.36 -10.55
N PRO A 24 -43.52 -6.27 -10.95
CA PRO A 24 -44.83 -6.37 -11.55
C PRO A 24 -44.78 -7.19 -12.85
N PRO A 25 -45.78 -8.06 -13.13
CA PRO A 25 -45.75 -9.07 -14.20
C PRO A 25 -45.76 -8.51 -15.64
N ARG A 26 -45.67 -7.18 -15.81
CA ARG A 26 -45.72 -6.49 -17.11
C ARG A 26 -44.34 -6.13 -17.68
N LEU A 27 -43.26 -6.44 -16.97
CA LEU A 27 -41.90 -6.16 -17.43
C LEU A 27 -41.36 -7.36 -18.21
N GLN A 28 -41.11 -7.17 -19.51
CA GLN A 28 -40.40 -8.16 -20.31
C GLN A 28 -38.91 -8.08 -19.96
N TYR A 29 -38.31 -9.24 -19.70
CA TYR A 29 -36.88 -9.34 -19.43
C TYR A 29 -36.23 -10.41 -20.30
N SER A 30 -34.96 -10.20 -20.63
CA SER A 30 -34.13 -11.17 -21.35
C SER A 30 -33.02 -11.64 -20.40
N GLU A 31 -33.01 -12.92 -20.06
CA GLU A 31 -31.92 -13.52 -19.29
C GLU A 31 -30.68 -13.67 -20.15
N ALA A 32 -29.62 -12.95 -19.81
CA ALA A 32 -28.30 -13.15 -20.38
C ALA A 32 -27.29 -13.36 -19.25
N LYS A 33 -26.77 -14.59 -19.13
CA LYS A 33 -25.62 -14.96 -18.26
C LYS A 33 -25.64 -14.31 -16.86
N GLY A 34 -26.67 -14.59 -16.06
CA GLY A 34 -26.70 -14.23 -14.63
C GLY A 34 -27.01 -12.76 -14.33
N SER A 35 -27.49 -12.00 -15.31
CA SER A 35 -28.01 -10.64 -15.11
C SER A 35 -29.27 -10.45 -15.92
N VAL A 36 -30.28 -9.80 -15.33
CA VAL A 36 -31.59 -9.57 -15.97
C VAL A 36 -31.66 -8.11 -16.39
N ALA A 37 -31.69 -7.86 -17.70
CA ALA A 37 -31.94 -6.53 -18.24
C ALA A 37 -33.45 -6.31 -18.39
N ILE A 38 -33.95 -5.21 -17.87
CA ILE A 38 -35.38 -4.84 -17.93
C ILE A 38 -35.52 -3.61 -18.81
N GLU A 39 -36.28 -3.72 -19.90
CA GLU A 39 -36.71 -2.56 -20.69
C GLU A 39 -37.97 -1.96 -20.05
N VAL A 40 -37.86 -0.78 -19.45
CA VAL A 40 -39.00 -0.08 -18.88
C VAL A 40 -39.55 0.89 -19.93
N PRO A 41 -40.81 0.72 -20.40
CA PRO A 41 -41.40 1.66 -21.35
C PRO A 41 -41.59 3.04 -20.71
N ILE A 42 -41.21 4.07 -21.46
CA ILE A 42 -41.27 5.48 -21.03
C ILE A 42 -42.74 5.86 -20.78
N GLY A 43 -43.11 6.07 -19.51
CA GLY A 43 -44.46 6.47 -19.11
C GLY A 43 -44.92 5.99 -17.74
N ILE A 44 -44.19 5.08 -17.09
CA ILE A 44 -44.51 4.66 -15.72
C ILE A 44 -43.91 5.66 -14.73
N THR A 45 -44.76 6.35 -13.97
CA THR A 45 -44.36 7.14 -12.81
C THR A 45 -44.12 6.17 -11.66
N LEU A 46 -42.86 5.87 -11.35
CA LEU A 46 -42.50 5.08 -10.17
C LEU A 46 -42.85 5.91 -8.92
N PRO A 47 -43.65 5.38 -7.97
CA PRO A 47 -43.90 6.05 -6.70
C PRO A 47 -42.59 6.13 -5.93
N ASP A 48 -42.19 7.34 -5.53
CA ASP A 48 -41.06 7.71 -4.67
C ASP A 48 -40.03 6.59 -4.44
N LEU A 49 -39.24 6.28 -5.47
CA LEU A 49 -37.89 5.80 -5.21
C LEU A 49 -37.14 7.00 -4.64
N GLU A 50 -37.12 7.08 -3.30
CA GLU A 50 -36.14 7.86 -2.54
C GLU A 50 -34.84 7.84 -3.33
N THR A 51 -34.41 9.03 -3.76
CA THR A 51 -33.21 9.31 -4.54
C THR A 51 -32.12 8.33 -4.17
N THR A 52 -32.04 7.25 -4.94
CA THR A 52 -31.08 6.20 -4.71
C THR A 52 -29.77 6.88 -4.99
N HIS A 53 -28.99 7.10 -3.93
CA HIS A 53 -27.73 7.82 -3.97
C HIS A 53 -26.99 7.43 -5.24
N LEU A 54 -26.72 8.42 -6.11
CA LEU A 54 -25.88 8.23 -7.29
C LEU A 54 -24.58 7.61 -6.78
N VAL A 55 -24.46 6.29 -6.91
CA VAL A 55 -23.27 5.56 -6.53
C VAL A 55 -22.22 6.03 -7.52
N GLU A 56 -21.34 6.94 -7.07
CA GLU A 56 -20.23 7.38 -7.90
C GLU A 56 -19.54 6.12 -8.45
N PRO A 57 -19.27 6.07 -9.77
CA PRO A 57 -18.59 4.93 -10.35
C PRO A 57 -17.29 4.73 -9.55
N PRO A 58 -17.00 3.50 -9.09
CA PRO A 58 -15.85 3.26 -8.24
C PRO A 58 -14.62 3.83 -8.96
N LYS A 59 -13.96 4.80 -8.32
CA LYS A 59 -12.66 5.31 -8.79
C LYS A 59 -11.69 4.15 -8.78
N TYR A 60 -11.58 3.46 -9.92
CA TYR A 60 -10.61 2.40 -10.14
C TYR A 60 -9.22 3.03 -10.11
N SER A 61 -8.62 3.12 -8.92
CA SER A 61 -7.19 3.39 -8.83
C SER A 61 -6.45 2.18 -9.40
N ILE A 62 -5.39 2.42 -10.17
CA ILE A 62 -4.54 1.38 -10.78
C ILE A 62 -4.02 0.39 -9.70
N MET A 63 -3.92 0.82 -8.43
CA MET A 63 -3.54 -0.07 -7.32
C MET A 63 -4.63 -1.10 -6.97
N GLY A 64 -5.90 -0.77 -7.20
CA GLY A 64 -7.03 -1.67 -6.94
C GLY A 64 -7.09 -2.85 -7.91
N SER A 65 -6.59 -2.70 -9.15
CA SER A 65 -6.62 -3.77 -10.16
C SER A 65 -5.64 -4.91 -9.85
N LEU A 66 -4.58 -4.65 -9.07
CA LEU A 66 -3.65 -5.66 -8.58
C LEU A 66 -4.09 -6.31 -7.26
N GLY A 67 -5.22 -5.88 -6.69
CA GLY A 67 -5.71 -6.37 -5.39
C GLY A 67 -4.78 -6.09 -4.21
N LEU A 68 -3.81 -5.17 -4.37
CA LEU A 68 -2.87 -4.78 -3.34
C LEU A 68 -3.43 -3.62 -2.52
N THR A 69 -3.39 -3.77 -1.19
CA THR A 69 -3.68 -2.64 -0.30
C THR A 69 -2.54 -1.64 -0.35
N ARG A 70 -2.81 -0.36 -0.05
CA ARG A 70 -1.79 0.70 -0.01
C ARG A 70 -0.60 0.33 0.87
N PHE A 71 -0.86 -0.31 2.02
CA PHE A 71 0.17 -0.83 2.92
C PHE A 71 1.04 -1.91 2.26
N ARG A 72 0.43 -2.88 1.57
CA ARG A 72 1.21 -3.93 0.88
C ARG A 72 1.99 -3.40 -0.31
N THR A 73 1.47 -2.40 -1.03
CA THR A 73 2.24 -1.73 -2.08
C THR A 73 3.48 -1.05 -1.50
N ALA A 74 3.33 -0.29 -0.41
CA ALA A 74 4.45 0.32 0.29
C ALA A 74 5.47 -0.74 0.77
N LEU A 75 4.98 -1.78 1.44
CA LEU A 75 5.78 -2.90 1.92
C LEU A 75 6.55 -3.60 0.79
N ALA A 76 5.96 -3.75 -0.40
CA ALA A 76 6.63 -4.33 -1.57
C ALA A 76 7.80 -3.47 -2.01
N PHE A 77 7.63 -2.15 -2.10
CA PHE A 77 8.72 -1.25 -2.47
C PHE A 77 9.87 -1.29 -1.47
N GLU A 78 9.56 -1.33 -0.17
CA GLU A 78 10.58 -1.42 0.88
C GLU A 78 11.34 -2.76 0.83
N ILE A 79 10.62 -3.86 0.68
CA ILE A 79 11.22 -5.20 0.52
C ILE A 79 12.11 -5.24 -0.74
N LEU A 80 11.61 -4.75 -1.88
CA LEU A 80 12.36 -4.73 -3.13
C LEU A 80 13.61 -3.85 -3.03
N GLY A 81 13.50 -2.68 -2.39
CA GLY A 81 14.64 -1.80 -2.12
C GLY A 81 15.71 -2.54 -1.33
N ASN A 82 15.34 -3.20 -0.24
CA ASN A 82 16.27 -3.98 0.56
C ASN A 82 16.90 -5.14 -0.24
N PHE A 83 16.10 -5.94 -0.94
CA PHE A 83 16.58 -7.04 -1.78
C PHE A 83 17.55 -6.58 -2.87
N SER A 84 17.31 -5.42 -3.49
CA SER A 84 18.20 -4.88 -4.50
C SER A 84 19.56 -4.44 -3.93
N SER A 85 19.59 -4.02 -2.66
CA SER A 85 20.80 -3.55 -1.99
C SER A 85 21.64 -4.68 -1.38
N ILE A 86 21.00 -5.73 -0.84
CA ILE A 86 21.66 -6.80 -0.08
C ILE A 86 22.84 -7.44 -0.84
N PRO A 87 22.73 -7.80 -2.15
CA PRO A 87 23.85 -8.40 -2.85
C PRO A 87 25.11 -7.53 -2.86
N SER A 88 24.94 -6.23 -3.08
CA SER A 88 26.04 -5.26 -3.12
C SER A 88 26.63 -4.98 -1.74
N LEU A 89 25.82 -5.06 -0.66
CA LEU A 89 26.30 -4.80 0.70
C LEU A 89 26.98 -6.03 1.30
N LEU A 90 26.41 -7.21 1.08
CA LEU A 90 26.81 -8.45 1.76
C LEU A 90 27.86 -9.25 0.98
N PHE A 91 27.63 -9.47 -0.31
CA PHE A 91 28.49 -10.35 -1.12
C PHE A 91 29.59 -9.55 -1.85
N TYR A 92 29.25 -8.36 -2.36
CA TYR A 92 30.14 -7.53 -3.18
C TYR A 92 30.34 -6.12 -2.61
N PRO A 93 30.82 -5.97 -1.36
CA PRO A 93 30.88 -4.68 -0.65
C PRO A 93 31.67 -3.61 -1.39
N ASP A 94 32.66 -4.00 -2.19
CA ASP A 94 33.46 -3.07 -2.99
C ASP A 94 32.59 -2.28 -3.97
N ILE A 95 31.55 -2.87 -4.57
CA ILE A 95 30.63 -2.16 -5.48
C ILE A 95 29.93 -1.02 -4.73
N ALA A 96 29.36 -1.31 -3.56
CA ALA A 96 28.71 -0.30 -2.73
C ALA A 96 29.70 0.77 -2.26
N LEU A 97 30.89 0.37 -1.81
CA LEU A 97 31.93 1.27 -1.33
C LEU A 97 32.45 2.22 -2.41
N HIS A 98 32.57 1.78 -3.67
CA HIS A 98 32.93 2.68 -4.78
C HIS A 98 31.87 3.75 -5.05
N ILE A 99 30.59 3.43 -4.82
CA ILE A 99 29.49 4.38 -4.95
C ILE A 99 29.53 5.38 -3.78
N ILE A 100 29.76 4.89 -2.57
CA ILE A 100 29.65 5.66 -1.31
C ILE A 100 30.89 6.53 -1.04
N LEU A 101 32.09 5.97 -1.16
CA LEU A 101 33.33 6.60 -0.70
C LEU A 101 33.93 7.54 -1.76
N LYS A 102 34.53 8.65 -1.31
CA LYS A 102 35.18 9.62 -2.20
C LYS A 102 36.42 9.06 -2.90
N HIS A 103 37.21 8.25 -2.19
CA HIS A 103 38.51 7.77 -2.67
C HIS A 103 38.62 6.24 -2.54
N PRO A 104 39.15 5.53 -3.56
CA PRO A 104 39.38 4.09 -3.49
C PRO A 104 40.33 3.66 -2.37
N SER A 105 41.24 4.55 -1.93
CA SER A 105 42.16 4.29 -0.82
C SER A 105 41.45 4.03 0.52
N LEU A 106 40.18 4.45 0.65
CA LEU A 106 39.35 4.23 1.83
C LEU A 106 38.69 2.83 1.84
N ILE A 107 38.84 2.05 0.76
CA ILE A 107 38.34 0.68 0.66
C ILE A 107 39.33 -0.28 1.34
N THR A 108 39.21 -0.35 2.67
CA THR A 108 40.03 -1.17 3.55
C THR A 108 39.30 -2.46 3.94
N PRO A 109 39.98 -3.46 4.53
CA PRO A 109 39.31 -4.61 5.11
C PRO A 109 38.25 -4.23 6.16
N ALA A 110 38.49 -3.16 6.93
CA ALA A 110 37.56 -2.69 7.94
C ALA A 110 36.27 -2.11 7.32
N THR A 111 36.37 -1.27 6.29
CA THR A 111 35.18 -0.70 5.63
C THR A 111 34.38 -1.77 4.89
N ARG A 112 35.03 -2.78 4.31
CA ARG A 112 34.36 -3.98 3.77
C ARG A 112 33.61 -4.76 4.84
N ALA A 113 34.24 -5.02 5.99
CA ALA A 113 33.60 -5.75 7.09
C ALA A 113 32.38 -4.99 7.61
N LEU A 114 32.49 -3.68 7.83
CA LEU A 114 31.37 -2.83 8.25
C LEU A 114 30.22 -2.83 7.22
N THR A 115 30.55 -2.77 5.92
CA THR A 115 29.55 -2.82 4.84
C THR A 115 28.79 -4.15 4.85
N ARG A 116 29.48 -5.27 5.09
CA ARG A 116 28.86 -6.60 5.21
C ARG A 116 27.98 -6.72 6.45
N ILE A 117 28.44 -6.21 7.60
CA ILE A 117 27.65 -6.17 8.83
C ILE A 117 26.38 -5.37 8.58
N PHE A 118 26.49 -4.20 7.95
CA PHE A 118 25.35 -3.38 7.57
C PHE A 118 24.40 -4.12 6.62
N GLY A 119 24.93 -4.79 5.59
CA GLY A 119 24.14 -5.65 4.71
C GLY A 119 23.40 -6.78 5.45
N GLY A 120 24.04 -7.38 6.46
CA GLY A 120 23.42 -8.37 7.34
C GLY A 120 22.29 -7.78 8.19
N VAL A 121 22.46 -6.56 8.72
CA VAL A 121 21.41 -5.83 9.44
C VAL A 121 20.23 -5.53 8.52
N VAL A 122 20.48 -5.03 7.30
CA VAL A 122 19.42 -4.77 6.30
C VAL A 122 18.67 -6.07 5.97
N ALA A 123 19.39 -7.17 5.74
CA ALA A 123 18.77 -8.48 5.49
C ALA A 123 17.90 -8.94 6.68
N GLY A 124 18.43 -8.84 7.91
CA GLY A 124 17.70 -9.18 9.12
C GLY A 124 16.43 -8.35 9.33
N LEU A 125 16.52 -7.03 9.12
CA LEU A 125 15.37 -6.12 9.22
C LEU A 125 14.36 -6.28 8.07
N THR A 126 14.75 -6.93 6.97
CA THR A 126 13.83 -7.25 5.86
C THR A 126 12.91 -8.42 6.21
N ILE A 127 13.34 -9.34 7.08
CA ILE A 127 12.54 -10.51 7.45
C ILE A 127 11.21 -10.10 8.12
N PRO A 128 11.18 -9.21 9.14
CA PRO A 128 9.92 -8.73 9.71
C PRO A 128 8.99 -8.03 8.69
N LEU A 129 9.55 -7.37 7.67
CA LEU A 129 8.75 -6.80 6.59
C LEU A 129 8.09 -7.88 5.74
N ILE A 130 8.84 -8.92 5.35
CA ILE A 130 8.28 -10.05 4.60
C ILE A 130 7.18 -10.74 5.43
N LEU A 131 7.42 -10.96 6.72
CA LEU A 131 6.43 -11.55 7.62
C LEU A 131 5.19 -10.66 7.84
N SER A 132 5.30 -9.37 7.58
CA SER A 132 4.20 -8.41 7.61
C SER A 132 3.31 -8.45 6.36
N TRP A 133 3.72 -9.17 5.31
CA TRP A 133 3.02 -9.24 4.02
C TRP A 133 1.61 -9.85 4.07
N PRO A 134 1.34 -10.98 4.76
CA PRO A 134 0.04 -11.64 4.74
C PRO A 134 -1.07 -10.78 5.34
N ASN A 135 -2.26 -10.77 4.75
CA ASN A 135 -3.39 -10.00 5.29
C ASN A 135 -3.74 -10.45 6.72
N PRO A 136 -4.08 -9.52 7.64
CA PRO A 136 -4.49 -9.88 8.98
C PRO A 136 -5.77 -10.73 8.93
N LYS A 137 -5.79 -11.85 9.64
CA LYS A 137 -7.01 -12.64 9.81
C LYS A 137 -8.04 -11.88 10.66
N PRO A 138 -9.34 -12.21 10.61
CA PRO A 138 -10.30 -11.70 11.59
C PRO A 138 -10.05 -12.30 12.99
N GLY A 139 -10.36 -11.55 14.05
CA GLY A 139 -10.22 -11.97 15.45
C GLY A 139 -8.80 -11.82 16.02
N ASN A 140 -8.55 -12.47 17.17
CA ASN A 140 -7.33 -12.30 17.98
C ASN A 140 -6.03 -12.55 17.20
N ALA A 141 -5.99 -13.58 16.35
CA ALA A 141 -4.83 -13.87 15.51
C ALA A 141 -4.52 -12.72 14.53
N GLY A 142 -5.54 -11.97 14.11
CA GLY A 142 -5.39 -10.75 13.33
C GLY A 142 -4.82 -9.58 14.11
N ASP A 143 -5.23 -9.43 15.37
CA ASP A 143 -4.73 -8.38 16.26
C ASP A 143 -3.23 -8.55 16.53
N GLU A 144 -2.79 -9.78 16.75
CA GLU A 144 -1.37 -10.11 16.88
C GLU A 144 -0.59 -9.78 15.60
N GLN A 145 -1.12 -10.13 14.43
CA GLN A 145 -0.50 -9.80 13.14
C GLN A 145 -0.42 -8.28 12.92
N ARG A 146 -1.47 -7.52 13.30
CA ARG A 146 -1.46 -6.05 13.26
C ARG A 146 -0.44 -5.46 14.24
N GLY A 147 -0.35 -6.00 15.44
CA GLY A 147 0.65 -5.62 16.45
C GLY A 147 2.08 -5.84 15.94
N PHE A 148 2.34 -7.01 15.36
CA PHE A 148 3.63 -7.35 14.75
C PHE A 148 4.01 -6.37 13.64
N ARG A 149 3.08 -6.05 12.72
CA ARG A 149 3.30 -5.06 11.65
C ARG A 149 3.71 -3.70 12.20
N LYS A 150 2.97 -3.20 13.20
CA LYS A 150 3.27 -1.92 13.85
C LYS A 150 4.65 -1.96 14.52
N ALA A 151 4.98 -3.04 15.21
CA ALA A 151 6.28 -3.23 15.85
C ALA A 151 7.42 -3.25 14.82
N ALA A 152 7.27 -3.97 13.70
CA ALA A 152 8.25 -4.01 12.62
C ALA A 152 8.50 -2.61 12.04
N TYR A 153 7.43 -1.85 11.77
CA TYR A 153 7.52 -0.48 11.28
C TYR A 153 8.19 0.46 12.29
N LEU A 154 7.89 0.30 13.58
CA LEU A 154 8.50 1.12 14.64
C LEU A 154 10.01 0.87 14.79
N VAL A 155 10.43 -0.40 14.76
CA VAL A 155 11.86 -0.77 14.83
C VAL A 155 12.63 -0.17 13.65
N GLN A 156 12.08 -0.27 12.44
CA GLN A 156 12.71 0.32 11.27
C GLN A 156 12.71 1.85 11.31
N GLY A 157 11.62 2.47 11.74
CA GLY A 157 11.52 3.92 11.88
C GLY A 157 12.58 4.48 12.83
N THR A 158 12.88 3.76 13.92
CA THR A 158 13.98 4.14 14.83
C THR A 158 15.33 4.17 14.10
N GLY A 159 15.61 3.15 13.28
CA GLY A 159 16.82 3.10 12.46
C GLY A 159 16.90 4.24 11.45
N GLU A 160 15.79 4.58 10.80
CA GLU A 160 15.71 5.68 9.84
C GLU A 160 15.90 7.06 10.47
N VAL A 161 15.32 7.29 11.66
CA VAL A 161 15.56 8.52 12.43
C VAL A 161 17.04 8.65 12.76
N PHE A 162 17.65 7.58 13.30
CA PHE A 162 19.05 7.59 13.68
C PHE A 162 19.98 7.82 12.48
N LEU A 163 19.84 7.02 11.42
CA LEU A 163 20.68 7.12 10.23
C LEU A 163 20.43 8.41 9.45
N GLY A 164 19.18 8.85 9.34
CA GLY A 164 18.81 10.10 8.69
C GLY A 164 19.44 11.29 9.41
N ALA A 165 19.32 11.35 10.74
CA ALA A 165 19.95 12.39 11.55
C ALA A 165 21.48 12.37 11.42
N LEU A 166 22.09 11.17 11.42
CA LEU A 166 23.52 11.01 11.23
C LEU A 166 23.98 11.55 9.87
N PHE A 167 23.29 11.22 8.78
CA PHE A 167 23.63 11.73 7.44
C PHE A 167 23.49 13.25 7.32
N VAL A 168 22.41 13.81 7.86
CA VAL A 168 22.20 15.27 7.90
C VAL A 168 23.32 15.94 8.70
N TRP A 169 23.67 15.39 9.87
CA TRP A 169 24.75 15.92 10.69
C TRP A 169 26.11 15.86 9.98
N MET A 170 26.45 14.72 9.36
CA MET A 170 27.67 14.57 8.60
C MET A 170 27.75 15.61 7.46
N TRP A 171 26.65 15.80 6.75
CA TRP A 171 26.54 16.79 5.68
C TRP A 171 26.72 18.23 6.21
N MET A 172 25.97 18.62 7.24
CA MET A 172 26.02 19.97 7.83
C MET A 172 27.36 20.29 8.49
N SER A 173 28.09 19.28 8.98
CA SER A 173 29.37 19.51 9.66
C SER A 173 30.46 20.07 8.74
N GLY A 174 30.32 19.93 7.41
CA GLY A 174 31.31 20.37 6.41
C GLY A 174 32.67 19.65 6.52
N LYS A 175 32.80 18.65 7.40
CA LYS A 175 34.03 17.88 7.59
C LYS A 175 34.16 16.79 6.54
N ASP A 176 35.38 16.43 6.18
CA ASP A 176 35.60 15.28 5.31
C ASP A 176 35.45 13.97 6.09
N HIS A 177 34.31 13.31 5.88
CA HIS A 177 34.03 11.98 6.44
C HIS A 177 34.40 10.84 5.50
N GLY A 178 35.03 11.12 4.35
CA GLY A 178 35.37 10.12 3.35
C GLY A 178 34.20 9.59 2.51
N VAL A 179 32.98 10.07 2.77
CA VAL A 179 31.74 9.74 2.04
C VAL A 179 31.39 10.87 1.07
N LYS A 180 30.96 10.54 -0.15
CA LYS A 180 30.54 11.54 -1.15
C LYS A 180 29.35 12.35 -0.62
N GLU A 181 29.37 13.65 -0.85
CA GLU A 181 28.33 14.56 -0.34
C GLU A 181 26.93 14.21 -0.86
N GLY A 182 26.83 13.93 -2.17
CA GLY A 182 25.57 13.50 -2.79
C GLY A 182 25.01 12.20 -2.20
N VAL A 183 25.87 11.32 -1.66
CA VAL A 183 25.43 10.08 -1.01
C VAL A 183 24.88 10.36 0.38
N LEU A 184 25.45 11.31 1.14
CA LEU A 184 24.89 11.74 2.42
C LEU A 184 23.51 12.36 2.25
N LEU A 185 23.36 13.27 1.27
CA LEU A 185 22.08 13.89 0.96
C LEU A 185 21.04 12.89 0.45
N ALA A 186 21.41 12.01 -0.50
CA ALA A 186 20.53 10.98 -1.00
C ALA A 186 20.13 9.99 0.11
N GLY A 187 21.07 9.62 0.98
CA GLY A 187 20.81 8.80 2.16
C GLY A 187 19.82 9.45 3.11
N ALA A 188 20.05 10.71 3.48
CA ALA A 188 19.15 11.48 4.34
C ALA A 188 17.74 11.60 3.74
N ALA A 189 17.65 11.93 2.45
CA ALA A 189 16.37 12.01 1.74
C ALA A 189 15.63 10.67 1.71
N ASN A 190 16.34 9.57 1.45
CA ASN A 190 15.77 8.22 1.46
C ASN A 190 15.25 7.85 2.86
N MET A 191 16.03 8.10 3.92
CA MET A 191 15.57 7.86 5.30
C MET A 191 14.35 8.73 5.65
N GLY A 192 14.34 10.00 5.25
CA GLY A 192 13.21 10.91 5.46
C GLY A 192 11.94 10.45 4.74
N LEU A 193 12.06 9.96 3.51
CA LEU A 193 10.95 9.40 2.74
C LEU A 193 10.34 8.18 3.45
N LEU A 194 11.17 7.22 3.86
CA LEU A 194 10.75 6.00 4.56
C LEU A 194 10.15 6.31 5.94
N LEU A 195 10.70 7.30 6.64
CA LEU A 195 10.17 7.76 7.92
C LEU A 195 8.81 8.44 7.74
N GLY A 196 8.66 9.26 6.70
CA GLY A 196 7.38 9.87 6.35
C GLY A 196 6.31 8.82 6.02
N LEU A 197 6.69 7.77 5.28
CA LEU A 197 5.82 6.63 5.00
C LEU A 197 5.36 5.93 6.29
N ARG A 198 6.29 5.68 7.23
CA ARG A 198 5.95 5.15 8.56
C ARG A 198 5.05 6.06 9.35
N TRP A 199 5.30 7.36 9.35
CA TRP A 199 4.44 8.34 10.00
C TRP A 199 3.00 8.28 9.47
N VAL A 200 2.84 8.14 8.14
CA VAL A 200 1.54 7.95 7.52
C VAL A 200 0.86 6.69 8.06
N PHE A 201 1.55 5.55 8.10
CA PHE A 201 0.94 4.29 8.51
C PHE A 201 0.79 4.08 10.02
N LEU A 202 1.61 4.71 10.85
CA LEU A 202 1.58 4.53 12.30
C LEU A 202 0.76 5.61 13.01
N VAL A 203 0.74 6.84 12.47
CA VAL A 203 0.15 8.00 13.17
C VAL A 203 -1.03 8.58 12.39
N TRP A 204 -0.87 8.91 11.11
CA TRP A 204 -1.92 9.65 10.38
C TRP A 204 -3.07 8.75 9.89
N LYS A 205 -2.74 7.56 9.35
CA LYS A 205 -3.67 6.62 8.74
C LYS A 205 -3.44 5.19 9.25
N PRO A 206 -3.53 4.95 10.58
CA PRO A 206 -3.26 3.64 11.18
C PRO A 206 -4.17 2.53 10.65
N HIS A 207 -5.42 2.84 10.31
CA HIS A 207 -6.37 1.89 9.72
C HIS A 207 -5.87 1.23 8.42
N LEU A 208 -4.94 1.87 7.68
CA LEU A 208 -4.36 1.29 6.46
C LEU A 208 -3.49 0.05 6.73
N VAL A 209 -2.94 -0.06 7.93
CA VAL A 209 -2.21 -1.25 8.41
C VAL A 209 -3.19 -2.34 8.87
N GLU A 210 -4.39 -1.93 9.26
CA GLU A 210 -5.37 -2.73 10.01
C GLU A 210 -6.44 -3.39 9.14
N HIS A 211 -6.66 -2.91 7.91
CA HIS A 211 -7.81 -3.30 7.08
C HIS A 211 -8.01 -4.82 6.95
N VAL A 212 -9.14 -5.27 7.48
CA VAL A 212 -9.87 -6.49 7.10
C VAL A 212 -10.93 -6.05 6.08
N LYS A 213 -11.19 -6.83 5.03
CA LYS A 213 -12.28 -6.51 4.08
C LYS A 213 -13.59 -6.45 4.86
N GLU A 214 -14.26 -5.30 4.83
CA GLU A 214 -15.51 -5.01 5.57
C GLU A 214 -16.65 -6.02 5.29
N GLY A 215 -16.58 -6.76 4.17
CA GLY A 215 -17.54 -7.82 3.85
C GLY A 215 -17.54 -9.02 4.81
N GLU A 216 -16.44 -9.32 5.49
CA GLU A 216 -16.38 -10.44 6.46
C GLU A 216 -16.81 -10.04 7.87
N ALA A 217 -16.75 -8.75 8.21
CA ALA A 217 -17.17 -8.27 9.54
C ALA A 217 -18.70 -8.26 9.67
N LYS A 218 -19.42 -7.93 8.59
CA LYS A 218 -20.90 -7.92 8.58
C LYS A 218 -21.51 -9.32 8.59
N ALA A 219 -20.80 -10.33 8.10
CA ALA A 219 -21.25 -11.73 8.10
C ALA A 219 -21.24 -12.39 9.50
N LYS A 220 -20.70 -11.72 10.52
CA LYS A 220 -20.64 -12.23 11.92
C LYS A 220 -21.56 -11.49 12.89
N THR A 221 -22.38 -10.56 12.40
CA THR A 221 -23.38 -9.86 13.22
C THR A 221 -24.82 -10.28 12.87
N GLN A 222 -24.98 -11.36 12.11
CA GLN A 222 -26.24 -12.06 11.90
C GLN A 222 -26.17 -13.46 12.48
#